data_AF-A0A367L8U7-F1
#
_entry.id   AF-A0A367L8U7-F1
#
_cell.length_a   1.000
_cell.length_b   1.000
_cell.length_c   1.000
_cell.angle_alpha   90.00
_cell.angle_beta   90.00
_cell.angle_gamma   90.00
#
_symmetry.space_group_name_H-M   'P 1'
#
loop_
_entity.id
_entity.type
_entity.pdbx_description
1 polymer ?
#
loop_
_entity_poly.entity_id
_entity_poly.type
_entity_poly.pdbx_seq_one_letter_code
_entity_poly.pdbx_strand_id
1 'polypeptide(L)'
;MSISPEVRPLTHVSGFSIADREQTWPDKAVFGRGLRRASQVVSCLELEHVSSHLGHHRSQPSTSIPFSKAMKTSHVMPLPLPLPLRPPLPLPPLPPPPLPPLPPPPPPLSRRGTDARHKLDVERTAERILRSFSMAPMLRIRPRQAVCFVFTGSGAQWFSMGRELLAYDVFRTSLETSGRLLEGMGCGWSLIEEMFFSKKPRMDEPSVFQPACTALQLALADLLDSWSVRPSVVVGHSSGEIAAAYVKRAISRRSALKIAFARGLVSDRMTRGGGMHAVGLGEEQVEPLISLVQQDGSYVVVGCDNSPESVTISGDLDALAKTQLLLEKLKVFNRRVRVKNAYHAVHVDEVADAYLDAIGELSAGREEEEVDMFSSVTGGQVGSERLREASYWVSNLKQQVKFRDAMGCVLAAARGGKREGSLMVTEIGPHPALQSAIQQTFNYNENRERTHLIYTSMLSREQSGVRTALEAMDGYWSA
;
A
#
# COMPACT_ATOMS: atom_id res chain seq x y z
N MET A 1 8.94 7.34 60.89
CA MET A 1 9.38 6.04 60.30
C MET A 1 8.90 6.03 58.86
N SER A 2 9.72 5.60 57.91
CA SER A 2 9.36 5.53 56.48
C SER A 2 9.27 4.07 56.04
N ILE A 3 8.25 3.72 55.25
CA ILE A 3 8.10 2.40 54.63
C ILE A 3 7.65 2.63 53.18
N SER A 4 8.58 2.46 52.24
CA SER A 4 8.29 2.40 50.80
C SER A 4 7.94 0.97 50.40
N PRO A 5 7.13 0.74 49.35
CA PRO A 5 6.93 -0.59 48.79
C PRO A 5 8.17 -1.04 47.99
N GLU A 6 8.75 -2.21 48.32
CA GLU A 6 9.81 -2.82 47.51
C GLU A 6 9.25 -3.45 46.22
N VAL A 7 9.87 -3.13 45.08
CA VAL A 7 9.74 -3.92 43.84
C VAL A 7 10.97 -4.81 43.72
N ARG A 8 10.78 -6.14 43.58
CA ARG A 8 11.87 -7.09 43.36
C ARG A 8 11.97 -7.50 41.88
N PRO A 9 13.16 -7.44 41.27
CA PRO A 9 13.37 -7.96 39.91
C PRO A 9 13.51 -9.49 39.90
N LEU A 10 13.13 -10.11 38.79
CA LEU A 10 13.45 -11.50 38.46
C LEU A 10 14.61 -11.53 37.45
N THR A 11 15.62 -12.36 37.70
CA THR A 11 16.78 -12.52 36.81
C THR A 11 17.19 -13.98 36.63
N HIS A 12 17.92 -14.23 35.54
CA HIS A 12 18.62 -15.48 35.17
C HIS A 12 17.78 -16.73 34.84
N VAL A 13 17.57 -16.91 33.53
CA VAL A 13 17.65 -18.25 32.90
C VAL A 13 19.14 -18.56 32.68
N SER A 14 19.60 -19.74 33.08
CA SER A 14 20.99 -20.20 32.86
C SER A 14 21.12 -21.03 31.58
N GLY A 15 22.24 -20.90 30.85
CA GLY A 15 22.48 -21.70 29.64
C GLY A 15 23.59 -21.22 28.70
N PHE A 16 24.07 -19.99 28.83
CA PHE A 16 25.11 -19.43 27.94
C PHE A 16 26.39 -19.09 28.72
N SER A 17 27.53 -19.29 28.08
CA SER A 17 28.87 -18.89 28.55
C SER A 17 29.59 -18.20 27.40
N ILE A 18 30.33 -17.13 27.70
CA ILE A 18 31.10 -16.36 26.72
C ILE A 18 32.55 -16.86 26.74
N ALA A 19 33.13 -17.07 25.56
CA ALA A 19 34.49 -17.58 25.40
C ALA A 19 35.49 -16.42 25.25
N ASP A 20 35.99 -15.89 26.37
CA ASP A 20 36.88 -14.72 26.39
C ASP A 20 38.32 -14.99 25.86
N ARG A 21 38.63 -16.21 25.42
CA ARG A 21 39.88 -16.62 24.75
C ARG A 21 39.60 -17.74 23.74
N GLU A 22 40.48 -17.90 22.75
CA GLU A 22 40.44 -19.03 21.81
C GLU A 22 40.43 -20.38 22.53
N GLN A 23 39.57 -21.30 22.08
CA GLN A 23 39.46 -22.66 22.58
C GLN A 23 39.49 -23.65 21.42
N THR A 24 40.35 -24.67 21.52
CA THR A 24 40.42 -25.76 20.55
C THR A 24 39.35 -26.82 20.84
N TRP A 25 38.58 -27.19 19.81
CA TRP A 25 37.54 -28.21 19.92
C TRP A 25 38.08 -29.60 19.54
N PRO A 26 37.95 -30.63 20.39
CA PRO A 26 38.44 -31.98 20.06
C PRO A 26 37.47 -32.72 19.13
N ASP A 27 37.97 -33.21 17.99
CA ASP A 27 37.16 -33.83 16.92
C ASP A 27 36.41 -35.12 17.32
N LYS A 28 36.75 -35.75 18.46
CA LYS A 28 36.12 -37.00 18.93
C LYS A 28 36.01 -37.10 20.45
N ALA A 29 34.80 -36.95 20.97
CA ALA A 29 34.40 -37.43 22.29
C ALA A 29 33.18 -38.37 22.13
N VAL A 30 33.27 -39.60 22.65
CA VAL A 30 32.24 -40.64 22.43
C VAL A 30 31.40 -40.81 23.69
N PHE A 31 30.15 -40.34 23.64
CA PHE A 31 29.09 -40.70 24.59
C PHE A 31 27.82 -41.10 23.84
N GLY A 32 27.05 -42.02 24.43
CA GLY A 32 26.06 -42.83 23.70
C GLY A 32 24.70 -42.17 23.46
N ARG A 33 24.10 -42.55 22.32
CA ARG A 33 22.66 -42.41 21.98
C ARG A 33 22.06 -40.99 22.08
N GLY A 34 22.36 -40.17 21.07
CA GLY A 34 21.53 -39.00 20.73
C GLY A 34 22.21 -38.07 19.74
N LEU A 35 21.74 -38.02 18.49
CA LEU A 35 22.21 -37.01 17.54
C LEU A 35 21.74 -35.62 17.99
N ARG A 36 22.66 -34.78 18.46
CA ARG A 36 22.48 -33.33 18.50
C ARG A 36 23.46 -32.70 17.52
N ARG A 37 22.99 -31.72 16.73
CA ARG A 37 23.80 -31.04 15.72
C ARG A 37 24.63 -29.95 16.41
N ALA A 38 25.95 -29.95 16.17
CA ALA A 38 26.77 -28.77 16.44
C ALA A 38 26.62 -27.81 15.24
N SER A 39 25.67 -26.88 15.33
CA SER A 39 25.49 -25.81 14.34
C SER A 39 26.20 -24.54 14.82
N GLN A 40 27.21 -24.09 14.07
CA GLN A 40 27.64 -22.69 14.17
C GLN A 40 26.47 -21.81 13.72
N VAL A 41 26.02 -20.89 14.58
CA VAL A 41 24.96 -19.93 14.28
C VAL A 41 25.59 -18.56 14.19
N VAL A 42 25.67 -18.02 12.98
CA VAL A 42 26.01 -16.61 12.75
C VAL A 42 24.70 -15.84 12.71
N SER A 43 24.53 -14.86 13.61
CA SER A 43 23.33 -14.03 13.68
C SER A 43 23.67 -12.61 13.25
N CYS A 44 23.20 -12.21 12.07
CA CYS A 44 23.17 -10.83 11.63
C CYS A 44 21.77 -10.26 11.85
N LEU A 45 21.68 -9.13 12.54
CA LEU A 45 20.43 -8.40 12.76
C LEU A 45 20.39 -7.16 11.86
N GLU A 46 19.80 -7.32 10.68
CA GLU A 46 19.29 -6.19 9.89
C GLU A 46 17.76 -6.13 10.05
N LEU A 47 17.20 -4.91 10.00
CA LEU A 47 15.84 -4.62 10.46
C LEU A 47 14.78 -4.83 9.37
N GLU A 48 14.59 -6.06 8.89
CA GLU A 48 13.36 -6.49 8.20
C GLU A 48 13.19 -8.02 8.27
N HIS A 49 12.01 -8.49 8.71
CA HIS A 49 11.81 -9.89 9.08
C HIS A 49 11.39 -10.78 7.89
N VAL A 50 12.38 -11.42 7.25
CA VAL A 50 12.18 -12.69 6.51
C VAL A 50 13.11 -13.76 7.09
N SER A 51 12.64 -14.47 8.11
CA SER A 51 13.41 -15.53 8.77
C SER A 51 13.53 -16.77 7.90
N SER A 52 14.70 -16.99 7.28
CA SER A 52 15.06 -18.25 6.62
C SER A 52 16.03 -19.07 7.49
N HIS A 53 15.88 -20.39 7.52
CA HIS A 53 16.72 -21.30 8.30
C HIS A 53 17.55 -22.19 7.37
N LEU A 54 18.86 -21.92 7.28
CA LEU A 54 19.80 -22.71 6.48
C LEU A 54 20.69 -23.58 7.36
N GLY A 55 20.42 -24.89 7.39
CA GLY A 55 21.26 -25.88 8.06
C GLY A 55 22.34 -26.42 7.12
N HIS A 56 23.61 -26.31 7.49
CA HIS A 56 24.71 -27.01 6.80
C HIS A 56 24.96 -28.40 7.39
N HIS A 57 25.26 -29.37 6.53
CA HIS A 57 25.70 -30.72 6.89
C HIS A 57 27.09 -30.98 6.30
N ARG A 58 28.03 -31.48 7.12
CA ARG A 58 29.32 -32.01 6.64
C ARG A 58 29.07 -33.32 5.90
N SER A 59 29.65 -33.49 4.72
CA SER A 59 29.70 -34.76 4.00
C SER A 59 30.61 -35.78 4.70
N GLN A 60 30.30 -37.07 4.57
CA GLN A 60 31.15 -38.16 5.07
C GLN A 60 32.17 -38.60 4.01
N PRO A 61 33.39 -39.02 4.39
CA PRO A 61 34.36 -39.62 3.48
C PRO A 61 34.06 -41.10 3.20
N SER A 62 34.31 -41.54 1.97
CA SER A 62 34.25 -42.96 1.58
C SER A 62 35.53 -43.72 1.95
N THR A 63 35.39 -45.02 2.24
CA THR A 63 36.49 -45.94 2.56
C THR A 63 37.28 -46.41 1.33
N SER A 64 38.45 -47.02 1.55
CA SER A 64 39.58 -47.09 0.59
C SER A 64 40.16 -48.52 0.37
N ILE A 65 41.38 -48.60 -0.23
CA ILE A 65 42.20 -49.80 -0.57
C ILE A 65 41.74 -50.47 -1.89
N PRO A 66 42.62 -50.98 -2.81
CA PRO A 66 44.04 -51.38 -2.65
C PRO A 66 45.09 -50.67 -3.56
N PHE A 67 46.26 -51.32 -3.72
CA PHE A 67 47.55 -50.94 -4.33
C PHE A 67 47.81 -51.53 -5.73
N SER A 68 48.73 -50.93 -6.52
CA SER A 68 49.96 -51.64 -7.02
C SER A 68 51.04 -50.73 -7.67
N LYS A 69 52.34 -50.98 -7.35
CA LYS A 69 53.63 -50.93 -8.14
C LYS A 69 53.87 -49.88 -9.27
N ALA A 70 55.10 -49.39 -9.57
CA ALA A 70 56.46 -49.53 -8.96
C ALA A 70 57.54 -48.59 -9.63
N MET A 71 58.71 -48.41 -8.96
CA MET A 71 60.08 -48.12 -9.51
C MET A 71 60.34 -46.79 -10.29
N LYS A 72 61.54 -46.15 -10.34
CA LYS A 72 62.98 -46.38 -9.99
C LYS A 72 63.64 -45.01 -9.62
N THR A 73 64.52 -44.87 -8.62
CA THR A 73 66.03 -44.72 -8.68
C THR A 73 66.62 -43.94 -9.87
N SER A 74 67.69 -43.11 -9.80
CA SER A 74 68.96 -43.23 -9.02
C SER A 74 69.76 -41.90 -8.83
N HIS A 75 71.04 -41.98 -8.40
CA HIS A 75 71.96 -40.87 -8.03
C HIS A 75 73.39 -41.10 -8.66
N VAL A 76 74.57 -40.48 -8.35
CA VAL A 76 75.07 -39.65 -7.21
C VAL A 76 76.46 -38.96 -7.49
N MET A 77 76.78 -37.83 -6.82
CA MET A 77 78.15 -37.29 -6.46
C MET A 77 79.13 -36.76 -7.59
N PRO A 78 80.41 -36.31 -7.35
CA PRO A 78 80.73 -34.91 -6.95
C PRO A 78 82.10 -34.25 -7.42
N LEU A 79 82.25 -32.91 -7.20
CA LEU A 79 83.53 -32.15 -6.94
C LEU A 79 84.63 -32.10 -8.06
N PRO A 80 85.74 -31.30 -7.99
CA PRO A 80 86.27 -30.41 -6.92
C PRO A 80 86.63 -28.93 -7.32
N LEU A 81 87.35 -28.23 -6.43
CA LEU A 81 87.94 -26.85 -6.50
C LEU A 81 89.48 -26.91 -6.74
N PRO A 82 90.36 -25.86 -6.63
CA PRO A 82 90.18 -24.40 -6.38
C PRO A 82 91.07 -23.36 -7.18
N LEU A 83 90.64 -22.08 -7.22
CA LEU A 83 91.44 -20.81 -7.19
C LEU A 83 92.45 -20.47 -8.35
N PRO A 84 93.02 -19.24 -8.44
CA PRO A 84 92.33 -17.94 -8.59
C PRO A 84 92.97 -16.95 -9.60
N LEU A 85 92.26 -15.89 -10.05
CA LEU A 85 92.77 -14.49 -10.14
C LEU A 85 91.73 -13.49 -10.72
N ARG A 86 91.59 -12.34 -10.02
CA ARG A 86 90.96 -11.01 -10.30
C ARG A 86 89.86 -10.77 -11.39
N PRO A 87 88.93 -9.80 -11.16
CA PRO A 87 87.72 -9.59 -11.97
C PRO A 87 87.89 -8.59 -13.13
N PRO A 88 86.87 -8.51 -14.02
CA PRO A 88 86.20 -7.21 -14.22
C PRO A 88 84.66 -7.27 -14.34
N LEU A 89 84.02 -6.23 -13.80
CA LEU A 89 82.67 -5.67 -14.09
C LEU A 89 81.40 -6.57 -13.93
N PRO A 90 80.29 -6.03 -13.40
CA PRO A 90 79.06 -6.78 -13.19
C PRO A 90 78.23 -6.92 -14.48
N LEU A 91 77.74 -8.14 -14.73
CA LEU A 91 76.67 -8.40 -15.69
C LEU A 91 75.32 -7.89 -15.13
N PRO A 92 74.37 -7.46 -15.99
CA PRO A 92 72.99 -7.21 -15.56
C PRO A 92 72.34 -8.52 -15.05
N PRO A 93 71.42 -8.43 -14.06
CA PRO A 93 70.89 -9.62 -13.40
C PRO A 93 70.04 -10.48 -14.35
N LEU A 94 70.16 -11.80 -14.18
CA LEU A 94 69.32 -12.79 -14.85
C LEU A 94 67.84 -12.64 -14.41
N PRO A 95 66.87 -12.97 -15.28
CA PRO A 95 65.46 -12.87 -14.95
C PRO A 95 65.05 -13.83 -13.81
N PRO A 96 64.01 -13.48 -13.02
CA PRO A 96 63.51 -14.33 -11.94
C PRO A 96 62.95 -15.67 -12.46
N PRO A 97 62.90 -16.71 -11.62
CA PRO A 97 62.26 -17.98 -11.97
C PRO A 97 60.78 -17.76 -12.32
N PRO A 98 60.19 -18.59 -13.20
CA PRO A 98 58.80 -18.44 -13.62
C PRO A 98 57.85 -18.57 -12.43
N LEU A 99 56.89 -17.65 -12.36
CA LEU A 99 55.81 -17.65 -11.37
C LEU A 99 54.97 -18.93 -11.48
N PRO A 100 54.34 -19.40 -10.37
CA PRO A 100 53.28 -20.41 -10.47
C PRO A 100 52.19 -19.90 -11.43
N PRO A 101 51.50 -20.79 -12.16
CA PRO A 101 50.52 -20.39 -13.16
C PRO A 101 49.42 -19.54 -12.52
N LEU A 102 49.22 -18.33 -13.06
CA LEU A 102 48.12 -17.47 -12.68
C LEU A 102 46.78 -18.21 -12.90
N PRO A 103 45.76 -17.97 -12.05
CA PRO A 103 44.42 -18.42 -12.36
C PRO A 103 44.00 -17.86 -13.74
N PRO A 104 43.22 -18.62 -14.52
CA PRO A 104 42.81 -18.16 -15.84
C PRO A 104 42.09 -16.81 -15.73
N PRO A 105 42.29 -15.88 -16.67
CA PRO A 105 41.58 -14.61 -16.66
C PRO A 105 40.07 -14.87 -16.67
N PRO A 106 39.26 -14.01 -16.03
CA PRO A 106 37.81 -14.13 -16.14
C PRO A 106 37.43 -14.12 -17.64
N PRO A 107 36.47 -14.96 -18.07
CA PRO A 107 36.04 -14.96 -19.47
C PRO A 107 35.59 -13.55 -19.87
N PRO A 108 35.75 -13.17 -21.15
CA PRO A 108 35.34 -11.86 -21.62
C PRO A 108 33.89 -11.59 -21.24
N LEU A 109 33.57 -10.35 -20.86
CA LEU A 109 32.24 -9.89 -20.45
C LEU A 109 31.24 -9.89 -21.63
N SER A 110 30.93 -11.08 -22.14
CA SER A 110 29.74 -11.31 -22.94
C SER A 110 28.54 -10.94 -22.07
N ARG A 111 27.72 -9.99 -22.54
CA ARG A 111 26.47 -9.58 -21.87
C ARG A 111 25.44 -10.72 -21.93
N ARG A 112 25.61 -11.75 -21.10
CA ARG A 112 24.65 -12.85 -20.94
C ARG A 112 23.69 -12.52 -19.81
N GLY A 113 22.49 -12.07 -20.20
CA GLY A 113 21.51 -11.49 -19.30
C GLY A 113 21.04 -12.44 -18.18
N THR A 114 21.20 -11.98 -16.95
CA THR A 114 20.41 -12.39 -15.78
C THR A 114 19.03 -11.72 -15.78
N ASP A 115 19.01 -10.43 -16.13
CA ASP A 115 17.84 -9.55 -16.17
C ASP A 115 16.70 -10.11 -17.05
N ALA A 116 17.04 -10.58 -18.25
CA ALA A 116 16.07 -11.11 -19.20
C ALA A 116 15.33 -12.36 -18.70
N ARG A 117 15.97 -13.23 -17.92
CA ARG A 117 15.32 -14.48 -17.45
C ARG A 117 14.33 -14.22 -16.34
N HIS A 118 14.71 -13.41 -15.35
CA HIS A 118 13.78 -13.02 -14.28
C HIS A 118 12.55 -12.30 -14.85
N LYS A 119 12.75 -11.45 -15.87
CA LYS A 119 11.65 -10.79 -16.55
C LYS A 119 10.78 -11.77 -17.35
N LEU A 120 11.37 -12.68 -18.13
CA LEU A 120 10.64 -13.72 -18.87
C LEU A 120 9.90 -14.70 -17.95
N ASP A 121 10.41 -15.04 -16.78
CA ASP A 121 9.74 -15.94 -15.83
C ASP A 121 8.59 -15.25 -15.09
N VAL A 122 8.69 -13.94 -14.81
CA VAL A 122 7.56 -13.12 -14.33
C VAL A 122 6.52 -12.93 -15.44
N GLU A 123 6.92 -12.56 -16.65
CA GLU A 123 6.03 -12.39 -17.81
C GLU A 123 5.32 -13.71 -18.16
N ARG A 124 6.02 -14.87 -18.13
CA ARG A 124 5.41 -16.20 -18.33
C ARG A 124 4.50 -16.62 -17.17
N THR A 125 4.81 -16.20 -15.94
CA THR A 125 3.92 -16.48 -14.79
C THR A 125 2.65 -15.65 -14.90
N ALA A 126 2.76 -14.36 -15.24
CA ALA A 126 1.63 -13.48 -15.52
C ALA A 126 0.80 -13.99 -16.71
N GLU A 127 1.42 -14.32 -17.85
CA GLU A 127 0.74 -14.92 -18.99
C GLU A 127 0.04 -16.24 -18.61
N ARG A 128 0.66 -17.10 -17.80
CA ARG A 128 0.04 -18.36 -17.37
C ARG A 128 -1.17 -18.12 -16.47
N ILE A 129 -1.11 -17.14 -15.57
CA ILE A 129 -2.23 -16.72 -14.72
C ILE A 129 -3.36 -16.12 -15.58
N LEU A 130 -3.04 -15.18 -16.47
CA LEU A 130 -4.00 -14.55 -17.38
C LEU A 130 -4.66 -15.59 -18.32
N ARG A 131 -3.90 -16.55 -18.84
CA ARG A 131 -4.43 -17.67 -19.65
C ARG A 131 -5.31 -18.62 -18.84
N SER A 132 -5.08 -18.80 -17.53
CA SER A 132 -6.01 -19.55 -16.67
C SER A 132 -7.31 -18.78 -16.38
N PHE A 133 -7.26 -17.45 -16.27
CA PHE A 133 -8.49 -16.63 -16.16
C PHE A 133 -9.26 -16.52 -17.49
N SER A 134 -8.58 -16.59 -18.63
CA SER A 134 -9.17 -16.54 -19.99
C SER A 134 -10.17 -17.66 -20.33
N MET A 135 -10.38 -18.62 -19.44
CA MET A 135 -11.32 -19.74 -19.59
C MET A 135 -12.18 -19.97 -18.34
N ALA A 136 -12.25 -19.00 -17.41
CA ALA A 136 -13.12 -19.09 -16.25
C ALA A 136 -14.61 -19.00 -16.67
N PRO A 137 -15.48 -19.95 -16.26
CA PRO A 137 -16.92 -19.84 -16.50
C PRO A 137 -17.52 -18.69 -15.69
N MET A 138 -18.64 -18.14 -16.17
CA MET A 138 -19.33 -16.96 -15.61
C MET A 138 -19.36 -16.94 -14.07
N LEU A 139 -18.91 -15.82 -13.51
CA LEU A 139 -18.93 -15.54 -12.07
C LEU A 139 -20.34 -15.68 -11.49
N ARG A 140 -20.56 -16.76 -10.75
CA ARG A 140 -21.82 -17.02 -10.05
C ARG A 140 -21.75 -16.49 -8.63
N ILE A 141 -21.78 -15.17 -8.49
CA ILE A 141 -21.98 -14.49 -7.19
C ILE A 141 -23.13 -15.19 -6.47
N ARG A 142 -22.93 -15.58 -5.20
CA ARG A 142 -23.97 -16.29 -4.46
C ARG A 142 -25.18 -15.36 -4.30
N PRO A 143 -26.43 -15.80 -4.56
CA PRO A 143 -27.63 -14.94 -4.54
C PRO A 143 -28.10 -14.56 -3.11
N ARG A 144 -27.15 -14.33 -2.21
CA ARG A 144 -27.27 -13.80 -0.84
C ARG A 144 -26.12 -12.87 -0.44
N GLN A 145 -25.16 -12.63 -1.33
CA GLN A 145 -24.02 -11.77 -1.08
C GLN A 145 -24.30 -10.38 -1.62
N ALA A 146 -24.40 -9.39 -0.73
CA ALA A 146 -24.41 -7.99 -1.14
C ALA A 146 -22.98 -7.58 -1.51
N VAL A 147 -22.82 -6.86 -2.62
CA VAL A 147 -21.53 -6.33 -3.06
C VAL A 147 -21.55 -4.81 -2.93
N CYS A 148 -20.68 -4.28 -2.07
CA CYS A 148 -20.50 -2.87 -1.85
C CYS A 148 -19.13 -2.41 -2.34
N PHE A 149 -19.09 -1.40 -3.22
CA PHE A 149 -17.84 -0.68 -3.51
C PHE A 149 -17.76 0.57 -2.65
N VAL A 150 -16.66 0.71 -1.90
CA VAL A 150 -16.37 1.89 -1.06
C VAL A 150 -15.27 2.72 -1.73
N PHE A 151 -15.54 3.98 -2.02
CA PHE A 151 -14.61 4.84 -2.78
C PHE A 151 -13.81 5.78 -1.88
N THR A 152 -12.48 5.75 -2.01
CA THR A 152 -11.57 6.52 -1.14
C THR A 152 -11.63 8.02 -1.36
N GLY A 153 -11.56 8.78 -0.27
CA GLY A 153 -11.35 10.23 -0.30
C GLY A 153 -9.87 10.64 -0.46
N SER A 154 -9.62 11.94 -0.28
CA SER A 154 -8.30 12.58 -0.37
C SER A 154 -7.32 12.11 0.73
N GLY A 155 -6.02 12.02 0.41
CA GLY A 155 -4.93 11.69 1.36
C GLY A 155 -4.35 10.27 1.19
N ALA A 156 -5.08 9.37 0.52
CA ALA A 156 -4.64 8.02 0.22
C ALA A 156 -3.64 7.93 -0.96
N GLN A 157 -3.51 8.99 -1.78
CA GLN A 157 -2.74 8.98 -3.02
C GLN A 157 -1.23 8.76 -2.84
N TRP A 158 -0.56 8.29 -3.89
CA TRP A 158 0.89 8.13 -3.98
C TRP A 158 1.36 8.08 -5.44
N PHE A 159 2.61 8.45 -5.72
CA PHE A 159 3.17 8.33 -7.07
C PHE A 159 3.29 6.88 -7.50
N SER A 160 3.01 6.58 -8.78
CA SER A 160 2.95 5.22 -9.35
C SER A 160 1.82 4.32 -8.82
N MET A 161 0.82 4.88 -8.12
CA MET A 161 -0.37 4.14 -7.67
C MET A 161 -1.08 3.42 -8.83
N GLY A 162 -1.15 2.09 -8.78
CA GLY A 162 -1.79 1.28 -9.83
C GLY A 162 -0.99 1.12 -11.14
N ARG A 163 0.28 1.56 -11.21
CA ARG A 163 1.08 1.53 -12.46
C ARG A 163 1.19 0.14 -13.10
N GLU A 164 1.21 -0.92 -12.30
CA GLU A 164 1.29 -2.30 -12.79
C GLU A 164 -0.01 -2.75 -13.50
N LEU A 165 -1.16 -2.18 -13.14
CA LEU A 165 -2.44 -2.49 -13.77
C LEU A 165 -2.54 -1.95 -15.22
N LEU A 166 -1.58 -1.16 -15.68
CA LEU A 166 -1.41 -0.85 -17.11
C LEU A 166 -1.16 -2.10 -17.97
N ALA A 167 -0.85 -3.25 -17.37
CA ALA A 167 -0.85 -4.56 -18.02
C ALA A 167 -2.25 -5.03 -18.49
N TYR A 168 -3.33 -4.45 -17.95
CA TYR A 168 -4.71 -4.70 -18.40
C TYR A 168 -5.18 -3.58 -19.33
N ASP A 169 -5.52 -3.93 -20.58
CA ASP A 169 -5.89 -2.96 -21.61
C ASP A 169 -7.14 -2.14 -21.27
N VAL A 170 -8.08 -2.69 -20.49
CA VAL A 170 -9.26 -1.97 -19.98
C VAL A 170 -8.86 -0.83 -19.05
N PHE A 171 -8.03 -1.13 -18.05
CA PHE A 171 -7.53 -0.15 -17.07
C PHE A 171 -6.70 0.94 -17.76
N ARG A 172 -5.80 0.55 -18.68
CA ARG A 172 -5.01 1.48 -19.50
C ARG A 172 -5.92 2.39 -20.34
N THR A 173 -6.83 1.81 -21.12
CA THR A 173 -7.75 2.54 -22.02
C THR A 173 -8.66 3.48 -21.23
N SER A 174 -9.07 3.09 -20.02
CA SER A 174 -9.85 3.92 -19.10
C SER A 174 -9.07 5.15 -18.62
N LEU A 175 -7.82 4.97 -18.17
CA LEU A 175 -6.96 6.09 -17.78
C LEU A 175 -6.65 7.01 -18.96
N GLU A 176 -6.27 6.47 -20.12
CA GLU A 176 -6.03 7.29 -21.32
C GLU A 176 -7.27 8.09 -21.75
N THR A 177 -8.44 7.48 -21.71
CA THR A 177 -9.71 8.16 -22.03
C THR A 177 -10.03 9.25 -21.01
N SER A 178 -9.65 9.04 -19.75
CA SER A 178 -9.77 10.05 -18.70
C SER A 178 -8.78 11.21 -18.89
N GLY A 179 -7.54 10.91 -19.32
CA GLY A 179 -6.55 11.91 -19.72
C GLY A 179 -7.03 12.78 -20.88
N ARG A 180 -7.46 12.16 -21.99
CA ARG A 180 -8.04 12.86 -23.16
C ARG A 180 -9.24 13.74 -22.80
N LEU A 181 -10.06 13.32 -21.83
CA LEU A 181 -11.18 14.12 -21.33
C LEU A 181 -10.73 15.32 -20.50
N LEU A 182 -9.70 15.18 -19.66
CA LEU A 182 -9.10 16.27 -18.87
C LEU A 182 -8.40 17.29 -19.77
N GLU A 183 -7.60 16.82 -20.73
CA GLU A 183 -6.96 17.64 -21.78
C GLU A 183 -8.04 18.45 -22.53
N GLY A 184 -9.13 17.79 -22.96
CA GLY A 184 -10.34 18.40 -23.53
C GLY A 184 -11.25 19.16 -22.55
N MET A 185 -10.74 19.52 -21.37
CA MET A 185 -11.29 20.48 -20.41
C MET A 185 -10.27 21.56 -20.00
N GLY A 186 -9.09 21.61 -20.63
CA GLY A 186 -8.04 22.60 -20.34
C GLY A 186 -6.99 22.16 -19.31
N CYS A 187 -6.87 20.85 -19.03
CA CYS A 187 -5.81 20.33 -18.17
C CYS A 187 -4.44 20.49 -18.84
N GLY A 188 -3.59 21.36 -18.29
CA GLY A 188 -2.26 21.69 -18.82
C GLY A 188 -1.15 20.65 -18.55
N TRP A 189 -1.51 19.44 -18.11
CA TRP A 189 -0.59 18.35 -17.81
C TRP A 189 -1.22 17.00 -18.18
N SER A 190 -0.41 16.02 -18.60
CA SER A 190 -0.90 14.71 -18.99
C SER A 190 -1.06 13.79 -17.78
N LEU A 191 -2.24 13.19 -17.65
CA LEU A 191 -2.61 12.31 -16.54
C LEU A 191 -1.63 11.13 -16.36
N ILE A 192 -1.26 10.49 -17.47
CA ILE A 192 -0.40 9.30 -17.50
C ILE A 192 1.03 9.62 -17.07
N GLU A 193 1.58 10.75 -17.53
CA GLU A 193 2.93 11.19 -17.17
C GLU A 193 3.02 11.49 -15.67
N GLU A 194 2.11 12.32 -15.15
CA GLU A 194 2.12 12.77 -13.75
C GLU A 194 1.89 11.62 -12.76
N MET A 195 1.05 10.64 -13.10
CA MET A 195 0.82 9.45 -12.25
C MET A 195 1.99 8.47 -12.22
N PHE A 196 2.73 8.29 -13.32
CA PHE A 196 3.58 7.09 -13.50
C PHE A 196 5.05 7.32 -13.87
N PHE A 197 5.37 8.46 -14.49
CA PHE A 197 6.66 8.67 -15.18
C PHE A 197 7.36 10.00 -14.79
N SER A 198 6.60 10.98 -14.29
CA SER A 198 7.10 12.27 -13.83
C SER A 198 8.25 12.13 -12.83
N LYS A 199 9.35 12.86 -13.09
CA LYS A 199 10.54 12.90 -12.21
C LYS A 199 10.34 13.78 -10.97
N LYS A 200 9.26 14.56 -10.92
CA LYS A 200 8.88 15.43 -9.80
C LYS A 200 7.33 15.38 -9.66
N PRO A 201 6.77 14.24 -9.24
CA PRO A 201 5.33 14.00 -9.32
C PRO A 201 4.56 14.85 -8.31
N ARG A 202 3.61 15.64 -8.80
CA ARG A 202 2.87 16.67 -8.04
C ARG A 202 1.65 16.12 -7.30
N MET A 203 1.74 14.90 -6.77
CA MET A 203 0.63 14.18 -6.13
C MET A 203 0.21 14.74 -4.76
N ASP A 204 0.78 15.86 -4.31
CA ASP A 204 0.36 16.68 -3.17
C ASP A 204 -0.26 18.03 -3.56
N GLU A 205 -0.41 18.33 -4.86
CA GLU A 205 -1.16 19.46 -5.40
C GLU A 205 -2.64 19.05 -5.63
N PRO A 206 -3.64 19.69 -4.99
CA PRO A 206 -5.05 19.39 -5.17
C PRO A 206 -5.54 19.36 -6.63
N SER A 207 -5.08 20.27 -7.50
CA SER A 207 -5.40 20.27 -8.94
C SER A 207 -4.89 19.04 -9.69
N VAL A 208 -3.90 18.34 -9.15
CA VAL A 208 -3.34 17.10 -9.70
C VAL A 208 -3.99 15.87 -9.07
N PHE A 209 -3.94 15.75 -7.74
CA PHE A 209 -4.31 14.50 -7.10
C PHE A 209 -5.82 14.22 -7.15
N GLN A 210 -6.69 15.25 -7.16
CA GLN A 210 -8.14 15.03 -7.18
C GLN A 210 -8.64 14.40 -8.50
N PRO A 211 -8.35 14.97 -9.69
CA PRO A 211 -8.68 14.31 -10.95
C PRO A 211 -7.92 12.99 -11.14
N ALA A 212 -6.66 12.88 -10.69
CA ALA A 212 -5.89 11.63 -10.80
C ALA A 212 -6.46 10.48 -9.93
N CYS A 213 -6.86 10.74 -8.70
CA CYS A 213 -7.52 9.75 -7.84
C CYS A 213 -8.89 9.35 -8.38
N THR A 214 -9.66 10.32 -8.90
CA THR A 214 -10.95 10.03 -9.54
C THR A 214 -10.75 9.13 -10.76
N ALA A 215 -9.85 9.49 -11.68
CA ALA A 215 -9.56 8.70 -12.87
C ALA A 215 -9.07 7.28 -12.53
N LEU A 216 -8.21 7.13 -11.52
CA LEU A 216 -7.81 5.83 -10.99
C LEU A 216 -9.02 5.01 -10.50
N GLN A 217 -9.90 5.61 -9.69
CA GLN A 217 -11.08 4.92 -9.16
C GLN A 217 -12.06 4.52 -10.26
N LEU A 218 -12.21 5.34 -11.32
CA LEU A 218 -13.00 4.95 -12.50
C LEU A 218 -12.38 3.73 -13.18
N ALA A 219 -11.05 3.76 -13.43
CA ALA A 219 -10.33 2.67 -14.11
C ALA A 219 -10.30 1.35 -13.31
N LEU A 220 -10.26 1.42 -11.98
CA LEU A 220 -10.42 0.25 -11.10
C LEU A 220 -11.84 -0.32 -11.17
N ALA A 221 -12.87 0.54 -11.23
CA ALA A 221 -14.25 0.10 -11.38
C ALA A 221 -14.52 -0.53 -12.76
N ASP A 222 -13.98 0.02 -13.84
CA ASP A 222 -14.11 -0.59 -15.18
C ASP A 222 -13.35 -1.91 -15.29
N LEU A 223 -12.23 -2.07 -14.58
CA LEU A 223 -11.47 -3.31 -14.52
C LEU A 223 -12.29 -4.42 -13.82
N LEU A 224 -12.92 -4.10 -12.69
CA LEU A 224 -13.86 -5.01 -11.99
C LEU A 224 -15.08 -5.34 -12.87
N ASP A 225 -15.65 -4.37 -13.58
CA ASP A 225 -16.77 -4.60 -14.51
C ASP A 225 -16.35 -5.52 -15.67
N SER A 226 -15.14 -5.37 -16.21
CA SER A 226 -14.57 -6.28 -17.21
C SER A 226 -14.32 -7.69 -16.69
N TRP A 227 -14.24 -7.86 -15.36
CA TRP A 227 -14.19 -9.15 -14.67
C TRP A 227 -15.59 -9.61 -14.19
N SER A 228 -16.67 -8.97 -14.66
CA SER A 228 -18.07 -9.26 -14.27
C SER A 228 -18.36 -9.08 -12.77
N VAL A 229 -17.58 -8.25 -12.07
CA VAL A 229 -17.81 -7.89 -10.67
C VAL A 229 -18.50 -6.53 -10.60
N ARG A 230 -19.80 -6.56 -10.27
CA ARG A 230 -20.67 -5.39 -10.15
C ARG A 230 -21.17 -5.19 -8.72
N PRO A 231 -21.21 -3.95 -8.20
CA PRO A 231 -21.79 -3.67 -6.90
C PRO A 231 -23.32 -3.56 -7.00
N SER A 232 -24.01 -4.04 -5.97
CA SER A 232 -25.41 -3.68 -5.71
C SER A 232 -25.53 -2.34 -4.98
N VAL A 233 -24.47 -1.94 -4.25
CA VAL A 233 -24.42 -0.74 -3.40
C VAL A 233 -23.08 -0.03 -3.56
N VAL A 234 -23.07 1.31 -3.54
CA VAL A 234 -21.86 2.12 -3.48
C VAL A 234 -21.93 3.19 -2.39
N VAL A 235 -20.78 3.58 -1.87
CA VAL A 235 -20.62 4.70 -0.95
C VAL A 235 -19.24 5.33 -1.18
N GLY A 236 -19.15 6.65 -1.10
CA GLY A 236 -17.89 7.37 -1.24
C GLY A 236 -17.56 8.17 0.03
N HIS A 237 -16.28 8.30 0.34
CA HIS A 237 -15.80 9.23 1.35
C HIS A 237 -15.37 10.52 0.66
N SER A 238 -16.05 11.64 0.95
CA SER A 238 -15.72 12.96 0.35
C SER A 238 -15.65 12.89 -1.19
N SER A 239 -14.47 13.13 -1.77
CA SER A 239 -14.17 13.04 -3.20
C SER A 239 -14.41 11.65 -3.82
N GLY A 240 -14.40 10.57 -3.02
CA GLY A 240 -14.76 9.24 -3.49
C GLY A 240 -16.20 9.13 -4.01
N GLU A 241 -17.12 10.01 -3.57
CA GLU A 241 -18.48 10.04 -4.10
C GLU A 241 -18.56 10.33 -5.59
N ILE A 242 -17.56 11.01 -6.16
CA ILE A 242 -17.49 11.30 -7.59
C ILE A 242 -17.38 9.99 -8.40
N ALA A 243 -16.60 9.03 -7.90
CA ALA A 243 -16.48 7.70 -8.50
C ALA A 243 -17.68 6.79 -8.14
N ALA A 244 -18.24 6.89 -6.94
CA ALA A 244 -19.48 6.19 -6.58
C ALA A 244 -20.66 6.61 -7.49
N ALA A 245 -20.85 7.91 -7.73
CA ALA A 245 -21.88 8.43 -8.61
C ALA A 245 -21.65 8.08 -10.10
N TYR A 246 -20.40 7.91 -10.52
CA TYR A 246 -20.07 7.31 -11.83
C TYR A 246 -20.51 5.85 -11.90
N VAL A 247 -20.22 5.02 -10.87
CA VAL A 247 -20.61 3.60 -10.88
C VAL A 247 -22.12 3.39 -10.76
N LYS A 248 -22.83 4.24 -9.99
CA LYS A 248 -24.31 4.33 -10.01
C LYS A 248 -24.87 4.82 -11.36
N ARG A 249 -24.02 5.22 -12.32
CA ARG A 249 -24.38 5.81 -13.62
C ARG A 249 -25.20 7.12 -13.50
N ALA A 250 -25.28 7.70 -12.31
CA ALA A 250 -25.98 8.96 -12.08
C ALA A 250 -25.35 10.12 -12.84
N ILE A 251 -24.03 10.07 -13.02
CA ILE A 251 -23.21 10.99 -13.81
C ILE A 251 -22.32 10.22 -14.82
N SER A 252 -22.02 10.84 -15.97
CA SER A 252 -21.07 10.28 -16.95
C SER A 252 -19.61 10.40 -16.49
N ARG A 253 -18.70 9.66 -17.13
CA ARG A 253 -17.24 9.84 -16.95
C ARG A 253 -16.79 11.29 -17.16
N ARG A 254 -17.32 11.99 -18.18
CA ARG A 254 -16.97 13.39 -18.43
C ARG A 254 -17.44 14.27 -17.28
N SER A 255 -18.66 14.06 -16.79
CA SER A 255 -19.20 14.74 -15.60
C SER A 255 -18.35 14.49 -14.35
N ALA A 256 -18.00 13.23 -14.06
CA ALA A 256 -17.15 12.85 -12.93
C ALA A 256 -15.77 13.52 -12.97
N LEU A 257 -15.09 13.50 -14.12
CA LEU A 257 -13.80 14.16 -14.31
C LEU A 257 -13.92 15.70 -14.27
N LYS A 258 -15.03 16.27 -14.76
CA LYS A 258 -15.33 17.72 -14.69
C LYS A 258 -15.43 18.18 -13.24
N ILE A 259 -16.20 17.46 -12.41
CA ILE A 259 -16.32 17.73 -10.97
C ILE A 259 -14.93 17.64 -10.31
N ALA A 260 -14.20 16.53 -10.50
CA ALA A 260 -12.90 16.32 -9.86
C ALA A 260 -11.83 17.34 -10.29
N PHE A 261 -11.82 17.73 -11.56
CA PHE A 261 -10.91 18.75 -12.08
C PHE A 261 -11.25 20.15 -11.56
N ALA A 262 -12.53 20.53 -11.60
CA ALA A 262 -13.01 21.78 -11.00
C ALA A 262 -12.67 21.84 -9.50
N ARG A 263 -12.97 20.77 -8.76
CA ARG A 263 -12.70 20.64 -7.31
C ARG A 263 -11.21 20.79 -7.00
N GLY A 264 -10.34 20.18 -7.81
CA GLY A 264 -8.90 20.34 -7.71
C GLY A 264 -8.45 21.79 -7.97
N LEU A 265 -8.90 22.41 -9.06
CA LEU A 265 -8.55 23.79 -9.45
C LEU A 265 -8.99 24.84 -8.41
N VAL A 266 -10.16 24.68 -7.79
CA VAL A 266 -10.60 25.59 -6.72
C VAL A 266 -9.87 25.33 -5.41
N SER A 267 -9.51 24.08 -5.12
CA SER A 267 -8.73 23.73 -3.93
C SER A 267 -7.33 24.35 -3.97
N ASP A 268 -6.68 24.40 -5.13
CA ASP A 268 -5.39 25.09 -5.32
C ASP A 268 -5.47 26.61 -5.11
N ARG A 269 -6.67 27.21 -5.15
CA ARG A 269 -6.90 28.65 -5.00
C ARG A 269 -7.27 29.08 -3.58
N MET A 270 -7.52 28.15 -2.67
CA MET A 270 -7.87 28.47 -1.28
C MET A 270 -6.68 29.16 -0.58
N THR A 271 -6.82 30.46 -0.30
CA THR A 271 -5.80 31.26 0.39
C THR A 271 -5.93 31.21 1.91
N ARG A 272 -7.11 30.87 2.45
CA ARG A 272 -7.26 30.62 3.90
C ARG A 272 -6.53 29.34 4.28
N GLY A 273 -5.33 29.49 4.83
CA GLY A 273 -4.50 28.40 5.32
C GLY A 273 -5.16 27.63 6.47
N GLY A 274 -5.30 26.32 6.30
CA GLY A 274 -5.93 25.42 7.27
C GLY A 274 -5.36 24.01 7.17
N GLY A 275 -6.02 23.03 7.77
CA GLY A 275 -5.64 21.62 7.64
C GLY A 275 -6.71 20.64 8.10
N MET A 276 -6.33 19.37 8.15
CA MET A 276 -7.16 18.29 8.68
C MET A 276 -6.31 17.30 9.49
N HIS A 277 -6.76 16.90 10.68
CA HIS A 277 -6.14 15.87 11.52
C HIS A 277 -7.12 14.71 11.71
N ALA A 278 -6.69 13.48 11.45
CA ALA A 278 -7.42 12.28 11.87
C ALA A 278 -7.22 12.07 13.37
N VAL A 279 -8.27 11.63 14.08
CA VAL A 279 -8.31 11.48 15.55
C VAL A 279 -9.02 10.17 15.91
N GLY A 280 -8.41 9.38 16.79
CA GLY A 280 -8.97 8.12 17.32
C GLY A 280 -9.96 8.34 18.46
N LEU A 281 -11.04 9.07 18.18
CA LEU A 281 -12.20 9.32 19.03
C LEU A 281 -13.45 9.41 18.15
N GLY A 282 -14.63 9.15 18.71
CA GLY A 282 -15.90 9.53 18.09
C GLY A 282 -16.21 11.03 18.20
N GLU A 283 -17.21 11.51 17.47
CA GLU A 283 -17.61 12.93 17.42
C GLU A 283 -17.93 13.50 18.81
N GLU A 284 -18.85 12.85 19.54
CA GLU A 284 -19.27 13.20 20.91
C GLU A 284 -18.08 13.31 21.91
N GLN A 285 -16.97 12.62 21.63
CA GLN A 285 -15.78 12.60 22.47
C GLN A 285 -14.77 13.69 22.09
N VAL A 286 -14.76 14.17 20.84
CA VAL A 286 -13.85 15.22 20.37
C VAL A 286 -14.46 16.62 20.49
N GLU A 287 -15.79 16.77 20.40
CA GLU A 287 -16.47 18.08 20.52
C GLU A 287 -16.12 18.86 21.80
N PRO A 288 -16.01 18.24 23.00
CA PRO A 288 -15.54 18.95 24.20
C PRO A 288 -14.09 19.43 24.09
N LEU A 289 -13.23 18.70 23.36
CA LEU A 289 -11.82 19.07 23.16
C LEU A 289 -11.68 20.21 22.13
N ILE A 290 -12.52 20.21 21.10
CA ILE A 290 -12.64 21.32 20.14
C ILE A 290 -13.13 22.59 20.88
N SER A 291 -14.17 22.46 21.68
CA SER A 291 -14.76 23.56 22.47
C SER A 291 -13.76 24.21 23.45
N LEU A 292 -12.77 23.46 23.95
CA LEU A 292 -11.70 23.99 24.81
C LEU A 292 -10.64 24.83 24.07
N VAL A 293 -10.47 24.63 22.75
CA VAL A 293 -9.49 25.37 21.93
C VAL A 293 -10.11 26.48 21.10
N GLN A 294 -11.42 26.40 20.86
CA GLN A 294 -12.19 27.32 20.03
C GLN A 294 -12.49 28.62 20.76
N GLN A 295 -11.47 29.48 20.79
CA GLN A 295 -11.49 30.82 21.39
C GLN A 295 -11.57 31.90 20.29
N ASP A 296 -11.93 33.13 20.69
CA ASP A 296 -12.21 34.26 19.79
C ASP A 296 -11.25 34.37 18.60
N GLY A 297 -11.78 34.13 17.41
CA GLY A 297 -11.06 34.21 16.13
C GLY A 297 -10.53 32.89 15.56
N SER A 298 -10.61 31.77 16.28
CA SER A 298 -10.11 30.45 15.82
C SER A 298 -11.25 29.43 15.63
N TYR A 299 -11.16 28.58 14.60
CA TYR A 299 -12.21 27.65 14.18
C TYR A 299 -11.66 26.24 13.87
N VAL A 300 -12.23 25.22 14.52
CA VAL A 300 -12.09 23.80 14.17
C VAL A 300 -13.45 23.12 14.30
N VAL A 301 -13.73 22.14 13.44
CA VAL A 301 -14.95 21.31 13.46
C VAL A 301 -14.62 19.85 13.12
N VAL A 302 -15.56 18.94 13.36
CA VAL A 302 -15.52 17.58 12.82
C VAL A 302 -15.89 17.63 11.33
N GLY A 303 -14.88 17.57 10.47
CA GLY A 303 -15.05 17.55 9.01
C GLY A 303 -15.44 16.17 8.47
N CYS A 304 -15.13 15.09 9.20
CA CYS A 304 -15.59 13.74 8.87
C CYS A 304 -15.92 12.96 10.16
N ASP A 305 -17.12 12.38 10.25
CA ASP A 305 -17.41 11.24 11.13
C ASP A 305 -17.18 9.96 10.32
N ASN A 306 -16.06 9.27 10.59
CA ASN A 306 -15.69 8.07 9.86
C ASN A 306 -16.23 6.80 10.55
N SER A 307 -16.24 6.77 11.88
CA SER A 307 -16.73 5.66 12.70
C SER A 307 -16.96 6.10 14.16
N PRO A 308 -17.63 5.28 14.99
CA PRO A 308 -17.82 5.58 16.43
C PRO A 308 -16.52 5.80 17.24
N GLU A 309 -15.35 5.49 16.66
CA GLU A 309 -14.03 5.60 17.27
C GLU A 309 -13.05 6.43 16.40
N SER A 310 -13.50 7.07 15.31
CA SER A 310 -12.61 7.74 14.36
C SER A 310 -13.26 8.92 13.63
N VAL A 311 -12.70 10.10 13.85
CA VAL A 311 -13.13 11.36 13.21
C VAL A 311 -11.95 12.07 12.53
N THR A 312 -12.26 12.96 11.60
CA THR A 312 -11.29 13.88 11.01
C THR A 312 -11.68 15.32 11.36
N ILE A 313 -10.92 15.96 12.24
CA ILE A 313 -11.12 17.38 12.56
C ILE A 313 -10.47 18.26 11.48
N SER A 314 -11.07 19.42 11.21
CA SER A 314 -10.71 20.33 10.13
C SER A 314 -10.86 21.78 10.56
N GLY A 315 -9.94 22.66 10.15
CA GLY A 315 -9.98 24.08 10.52
C GLY A 315 -8.64 24.82 10.46
N ASP A 316 -8.56 25.91 11.22
CA ASP A 316 -7.40 26.79 11.30
C ASP A 316 -6.19 26.08 11.93
N LEU A 317 -4.99 26.37 11.43
CA LEU A 317 -3.77 25.64 11.80
C LEU A 317 -3.38 25.77 13.29
N ASP A 318 -3.67 26.89 13.93
CA ASP A 318 -3.35 27.11 15.34
C ASP A 318 -4.30 26.32 16.27
N ALA A 319 -5.60 26.29 15.96
CA ALA A 319 -6.59 25.51 16.68
C ALA A 319 -6.38 24.00 16.49
N LEU A 320 -5.99 23.55 15.29
CA LEU A 320 -5.56 22.15 15.06
C LEU A 320 -4.33 21.79 15.91
N ALA A 321 -3.35 22.69 16.03
CA ALA A 321 -2.18 22.48 16.89
C ALA A 321 -2.53 22.48 18.39
N LYS A 322 -3.40 23.39 18.85
CA LYS A 322 -3.95 23.39 20.21
C LYS A 322 -4.67 22.06 20.51
N THR A 323 -5.50 21.57 19.57
CA THR A 323 -6.24 20.30 19.75
C THR A 323 -5.28 19.11 19.80
N GLN A 324 -4.28 19.06 18.91
CA GLN A 324 -3.23 18.05 18.94
C GLN A 324 -2.54 17.98 20.31
N LEU A 325 -2.17 19.12 20.90
CA LEU A 325 -1.56 19.17 22.23
C LEU A 325 -2.48 18.71 23.37
N LEU A 326 -3.81 18.72 23.19
CA LEU A 326 -4.75 18.09 24.14
C LEU A 326 -4.81 16.57 23.92
N LEU A 327 -4.93 16.14 22.67
CA LEU A 327 -5.00 14.73 22.28
C LEU A 327 -3.73 13.97 22.69
N GLU A 328 -2.55 14.57 22.51
CA GLU A 328 -1.26 14.00 22.94
C GLU A 328 -1.17 13.84 24.47
N LYS A 329 -1.65 14.82 25.26
CA LYS A 329 -1.72 14.72 26.73
C LYS A 329 -2.65 13.59 27.18
N LEU A 330 -3.76 13.40 26.45
CA LEU A 330 -4.71 12.31 26.66
C LEU A 330 -4.24 10.96 26.07
N LYS A 331 -3.08 10.92 25.40
CA LYS A 331 -2.51 9.76 24.69
C LYS A 331 -3.43 9.20 23.59
N VAL A 332 -4.30 10.06 23.04
CA VAL A 332 -5.21 9.73 21.95
C VAL A 332 -4.46 9.76 20.61
N PHE A 333 -4.68 8.73 19.79
CA PHE A 333 -4.15 8.70 18.43
C PHE A 333 -4.61 9.95 17.67
N ASN A 334 -3.67 10.69 17.12
CA ASN A 334 -3.96 11.78 16.20
C ASN A 334 -2.86 11.90 15.14
N ARG A 335 -3.23 12.31 13.92
CA ARG A 335 -2.30 12.41 12.80
C ARG A 335 -2.76 13.43 11.78
N ARG A 336 -1.89 14.39 11.42
CA ARG A 336 -2.14 15.30 10.30
C ARG A 336 -2.33 14.54 8.98
N VAL A 337 -3.45 14.78 8.31
CA VAL A 337 -3.75 14.28 6.96
C VAL A 337 -2.86 14.99 5.95
N ARG A 338 -2.45 14.30 4.87
CA ARG A 338 -1.58 14.85 3.82
C ARG A 338 -2.36 15.76 2.85
N VAL A 339 -2.93 16.84 3.39
CA VAL A 339 -3.59 17.93 2.65
C VAL A 339 -3.15 19.30 3.20
N LYS A 340 -3.21 20.32 2.35
CA LYS A 340 -2.80 21.71 2.64
C LYS A 340 -3.96 22.61 3.07
N ASN A 341 -5.19 22.11 2.99
CA ASN A 341 -6.43 22.88 3.14
C ASN A 341 -7.32 22.23 4.22
N ALA A 342 -8.21 23.02 4.83
CA ALA A 342 -9.32 22.54 5.62
C ALA A 342 -10.55 22.31 4.71
N TYR A 343 -10.80 21.06 4.31
CA TYR A 343 -12.05 20.66 3.65
C TYR A 343 -13.15 20.44 4.70
N HIS A 344 -14.43 20.41 4.29
CA HIS A 344 -15.55 20.11 5.19
C HIS A 344 -15.65 21.10 6.37
N ALA A 345 -15.35 22.37 6.08
CA ALA A 345 -15.18 23.47 7.02
C ALA A 345 -15.47 24.81 6.32
N VAL A 346 -15.73 25.87 7.08
CA VAL A 346 -15.99 27.25 6.59
C VAL A 346 -14.90 27.82 5.66
N HIS A 347 -13.71 27.21 5.60
CA HIS A 347 -12.66 27.61 4.67
C HIS A 347 -13.08 27.41 3.20
N VAL A 348 -13.95 26.45 2.92
CA VAL A 348 -14.44 26.15 1.56
C VAL A 348 -15.29 27.29 0.99
N ASP A 349 -15.85 28.16 1.84
CA ASP A 349 -16.72 29.26 1.44
C ASP A 349 -15.98 30.30 0.58
N GLU A 350 -14.65 30.40 0.70
CA GLU A 350 -13.79 31.20 -0.17
C GLU A 350 -13.94 30.85 -1.66
N VAL A 351 -14.26 29.59 -1.97
CA VAL A 351 -14.23 29.05 -3.33
C VAL A 351 -15.52 28.32 -3.75
N ALA A 352 -16.57 28.38 -2.93
CA ALA A 352 -17.82 27.64 -3.15
C ALA A 352 -18.54 28.04 -4.46
N ASP A 353 -18.67 29.34 -4.73
CA ASP A 353 -19.34 29.84 -5.94
C ASP A 353 -18.51 29.55 -7.20
N ALA A 354 -17.19 29.80 -7.12
CA ALA A 354 -16.25 29.49 -8.21
C ALA A 354 -16.21 27.99 -8.54
N TYR A 355 -16.53 27.12 -7.58
CA TYR A 355 -16.67 25.68 -7.80
C TYR A 355 -18.01 25.35 -8.47
N LEU A 356 -19.12 25.95 -8.01
CA LEU A 356 -20.44 25.81 -8.61
C LEU A 356 -20.41 26.13 -10.11
N ASP A 357 -19.85 27.28 -10.47
CA ASP A 357 -19.70 27.75 -11.86
C ASP A 357 -18.81 26.81 -12.70
N ALA A 358 -17.70 26.35 -12.13
CA ALA A 358 -16.77 25.45 -12.81
C ALA A 358 -17.34 24.03 -13.02
N ILE A 359 -18.21 23.56 -12.12
CA ILE A 359 -18.95 22.30 -12.31
C ILE A 359 -19.98 22.46 -13.42
N GLY A 360 -20.79 23.52 -13.43
CA GLY A 360 -21.85 23.77 -14.42
C GLY A 360 -22.77 22.55 -14.67
N GLU A 361 -23.20 22.37 -15.93
CA GLU A 361 -24.05 21.23 -16.31
C GLU A 361 -23.34 19.87 -16.24
N LEU A 362 -24.09 18.85 -15.78
CA LEU A 362 -23.65 17.46 -15.64
C LEU A 362 -24.61 16.50 -16.38
N SER A 363 -24.05 15.67 -17.26
CA SER A 363 -24.78 14.59 -17.95
C SER A 363 -24.78 13.28 -17.15
N ALA A 364 -25.85 12.49 -17.32
CA ALA A 364 -25.97 11.13 -16.78
C ALA A 364 -25.03 10.12 -17.47
N GLY A 365 -24.81 8.96 -16.84
CA GLY A 365 -24.17 7.80 -17.47
C GLY A 365 -25.08 7.12 -18.49
N ARG A 366 -24.64 5.98 -19.02
CA ARG A 366 -25.52 5.07 -19.78
C ARG A 366 -26.34 4.24 -18.80
N GLU A 367 -27.64 4.12 -19.08
CA GLU A 367 -28.60 3.35 -18.29
C GLU A 367 -28.28 1.85 -18.37
N GLU A 368 -28.13 1.24 -17.20
CA GLU A 368 -27.89 -0.19 -16.95
C GLU A 368 -28.64 -0.55 -15.64
N GLU A 369 -28.28 -1.65 -14.98
CA GLU A 369 -28.89 -2.12 -13.73
C GLU A 369 -28.86 -1.07 -12.60
N GLU A 370 -29.88 -1.08 -11.73
CA GLU A 370 -29.96 -0.16 -10.59
C GLU A 370 -28.91 -0.52 -9.51
N VAL A 371 -28.03 0.45 -9.22
CA VAL A 371 -27.05 0.37 -8.13
C VAL A 371 -27.43 1.41 -7.09
N ASP A 372 -27.52 1.03 -5.82
CA ASP A 372 -27.82 1.96 -4.73
C ASP A 372 -26.61 2.80 -4.34
N MET A 373 -26.83 4.06 -3.93
CA MET A 373 -25.77 4.90 -3.36
C MET A 373 -26.21 5.48 -2.03
N PHE A 374 -25.38 5.26 -1.01
CA PHE A 374 -25.48 5.98 0.26
C PHE A 374 -24.48 7.14 0.25
N SER A 375 -24.98 8.33 0.56
CA SER A 375 -24.24 9.59 0.54
C SER A 375 -23.64 9.87 1.92
N SER A 376 -22.35 10.18 1.95
CA SER A 376 -21.68 10.74 3.11
C SER A 376 -21.99 12.22 3.33
N VAL A 377 -22.63 12.90 2.37
CA VAL A 377 -23.14 14.28 2.58
C VAL A 377 -24.43 14.27 3.38
N THR A 378 -25.35 13.33 3.10
CA THR A 378 -26.66 13.26 3.78
C THR A 378 -26.71 12.27 4.94
N GLY A 379 -25.84 11.26 4.95
CA GLY A 379 -25.93 10.10 5.85
C GLY A 379 -26.97 9.05 5.40
N GLY A 380 -27.47 9.11 4.16
CA GLY A 380 -28.54 8.26 3.67
C GLY A 380 -28.55 8.03 2.16
N GLN A 381 -29.56 7.33 1.65
CA GLN A 381 -29.68 6.99 0.22
C GLN A 381 -29.86 8.26 -0.63
N VAL A 382 -29.21 8.33 -1.81
CA VAL A 382 -29.27 9.50 -2.70
C VAL A 382 -29.72 9.15 -4.12
N GLY A 383 -30.67 9.92 -4.64
CA GLY A 383 -31.22 9.77 -5.99
C GLY A 383 -30.32 10.35 -7.08
N SER A 384 -30.37 9.75 -8.28
CA SER A 384 -29.51 10.12 -9.42
C SER A 384 -29.76 11.54 -9.95
N GLU A 385 -30.92 12.14 -9.69
CA GLU A 385 -31.21 13.55 -9.97
C GLU A 385 -30.30 14.48 -9.15
N ARG A 386 -30.31 14.32 -7.82
CA ARG A 386 -29.53 15.14 -6.87
C ARG A 386 -28.03 15.11 -7.18
N LEU A 387 -27.51 13.97 -7.62
CA LEU A 387 -26.11 13.79 -8.01
C LEU A 387 -25.72 14.53 -9.32
N ARG A 388 -26.70 15.01 -10.10
CA ARG A 388 -26.46 15.86 -11.30
C ARG A 388 -26.53 17.36 -11.00
N GLU A 389 -26.89 17.77 -9.78
CA GLU A 389 -26.83 19.17 -9.38
C GLU A 389 -25.40 19.58 -8.99
N ALA A 390 -24.88 20.69 -9.54
CA ALA A 390 -23.61 21.26 -9.10
C ALA A 390 -23.62 21.63 -7.59
N SER A 391 -24.79 22.03 -7.07
CA SER A 391 -25.04 22.36 -5.66
C SER A 391 -24.71 21.20 -4.69
N TYR A 392 -24.94 19.95 -5.13
CA TYR A 392 -24.61 18.76 -4.36
C TYR A 392 -23.10 18.60 -4.21
N TRP A 393 -22.33 18.87 -5.27
CA TRP A 393 -20.88 18.73 -5.25
C TRP A 393 -20.18 19.83 -4.45
N VAL A 394 -20.74 21.05 -4.43
CA VAL A 394 -20.35 22.11 -3.48
C VAL A 394 -20.64 21.67 -2.04
N SER A 395 -21.82 21.07 -1.80
CA SER A 395 -22.18 20.51 -0.48
C SER A 395 -21.22 19.40 -0.06
N ASN A 396 -20.82 18.50 -0.96
CA ASN A 396 -19.82 17.44 -0.75
C ASN A 396 -18.42 17.97 -0.41
N LEU A 397 -18.05 19.18 -0.85
CA LEU A 397 -16.78 19.82 -0.47
C LEU A 397 -16.86 20.54 0.89
N LYS A 398 -18.00 21.20 1.17
CA LYS A 398 -18.21 22.09 2.33
C LYS A 398 -18.73 21.40 3.59
N GLN A 399 -19.68 20.48 3.46
CA GLN A 399 -20.37 19.86 4.60
C GLN A 399 -19.57 18.68 5.16
N GLN A 400 -19.84 18.33 6.42
CA GLN A 400 -19.27 17.19 7.11
C GLN A 400 -19.50 15.86 6.35
N VAL A 401 -18.48 15.01 6.32
CA VAL A 401 -18.53 13.65 5.76
C VAL A 401 -19.08 12.68 6.81
N LYS A 402 -20.36 12.33 6.71
CA LYS A 402 -21.09 11.34 7.51
C LYS A 402 -20.86 9.91 6.99
N PHE A 403 -19.59 9.48 6.94
CA PHE A 403 -19.25 8.16 6.41
C PHE A 403 -19.73 7.03 7.33
N ARG A 404 -19.74 7.24 8.65
CA ARG A 404 -20.36 6.34 9.64
C ARG A 404 -21.83 6.06 9.32
N ASP A 405 -22.65 7.09 9.15
CA ASP A 405 -24.09 6.97 8.85
C ASP A 405 -24.32 6.23 7.52
N ALA A 406 -23.60 6.61 6.47
CA ALA A 406 -23.70 5.98 5.16
C ALA A 406 -23.32 4.49 5.22
N MET A 407 -22.25 4.12 5.94
CA MET A 407 -21.88 2.72 6.20
C MET A 407 -22.90 1.99 7.09
N GLY A 408 -23.52 2.67 8.04
CA GLY A 408 -24.65 2.15 8.82
C GLY A 408 -25.82 1.77 7.93
N CYS A 409 -26.15 2.61 6.94
CA CYS A 409 -27.17 2.31 5.93
C CYS A 409 -26.79 1.11 5.04
N VAL A 410 -25.54 1.00 4.57
CA VAL A 410 -25.04 -0.18 3.84
C VAL A 410 -25.24 -1.46 4.65
N LEU A 411 -24.86 -1.44 5.94
CA LEU A 411 -24.99 -2.59 6.84
C LEU A 411 -26.47 -2.94 7.14
N ALA A 412 -27.36 -1.95 7.18
CA ALA A 412 -28.79 -2.18 7.32
C ALA A 412 -29.43 -2.78 6.04
N ALA A 413 -29.00 -2.32 4.86
CA ALA A 413 -29.46 -2.82 3.56
C ALA A 413 -28.99 -4.25 3.26
N ALA A 414 -27.81 -4.65 3.75
CA ALA A 414 -27.25 -5.99 3.57
C ALA A 414 -28.01 -7.13 4.31
N ARG A 415 -29.11 -6.82 5.02
CA ARG A 415 -29.86 -7.79 5.84
C ARG A 415 -30.77 -8.67 4.99
N GLY A 416 -30.27 -9.86 4.62
CA GLY A 416 -30.96 -10.92 3.86
C GLY A 416 -32.14 -11.62 4.58
N GLY A 417 -33.05 -10.85 5.18
CA GLY A 417 -34.25 -11.35 5.85
C GLY A 417 -33.97 -12.08 7.17
N LYS A 418 -34.59 -13.25 7.37
CA LYS A 418 -34.47 -14.06 8.61
C LYS A 418 -33.25 -15.00 8.65
N ARG A 419 -32.24 -14.82 7.80
CA ARG A 419 -31.04 -15.67 7.75
C ARG A 419 -29.77 -14.82 7.74
N GLU A 420 -28.66 -15.46 8.04
CA GLU A 420 -27.32 -14.89 7.89
C GLU A 420 -27.12 -14.37 6.45
N GLY A 421 -26.53 -13.18 6.35
CA GLY A 421 -26.15 -12.55 5.08
C GLY A 421 -24.63 -12.36 5.01
N SER A 422 -24.10 -12.22 3.79
CA SER A 422 -22.69 -11.86 3.57
C SER A 422 -22.63 -10.50 2.87
N LEU A 423 -21.79 -9.61 3.39
CA LEU A 423 -21.49 -8.33 2.75
C LEU A 423 -20.04 -8.34 2.30
N MET A 424 -19.81 -8.31 0.98
CA MET A 424 -18.51 -7.97 0.41
C MET A 424 -18.36 -6.45 0.38
N VAL A 425 -17.27 -5.95 0.92
CA VAL A 425 -16.83 -4.56 0.79
C VAL A 425 -15.49 -4.55 0.07
N THR A 426 -15.46 -3.99 -1.14
CA THR A 426 -14.19 -3.72 -1.84
C THR A 426 -13.90 -2.24 -1.83
N GLU A 427 -12.76 -1.85 -1.26
CA GLU A 427 -12.31 -0.47 -1.26
C GLU A 427 -11.61 -0.12 -2.58
N ILE A 428 -12.23 0.80 -3.33
CA ILE A 428 -11.79 1.29 -4.63
C ILE A 428 -11.01 2.59 -4.41
N GLY A 429 -9.69 2.51 -4.58
CA GLY A 429 -8.79 3.61 -4.29
C GLY A 429 -7.33 3.22 -4.45
N PRO A 430 -6.39 4.13 -4.11
CA PRO A 430 -4.97 3.87 -4.21
C PRO A 430 -4.39 3.09 -3.01
N HIS A 431 -5.11 3.02 -1.87
CA HIS A 431 -4.68 2.33 -0.64
C HIS A 431 -5.89 2.13 0.29
N PRO A 432 -6.00 1.02 1.05
CA PRO A 432 -6.99 0.85 2.12
C PRO A 432 -6.85 1.91 3.22
N ALA A 433 -7.65 2.97 3.13
CA ALA A 433 -7.72 4.06 4.08
C ALA A 433 -8.98 3.98 4.97
N LEU A 434 -10.04 3.30 4.50
CA LEU A 434 -11.34 3.24 5.17
C LEU A 434 -11.57 1.92 5.91
N GLN A 435 -10.73 0.89 5.70
CA GLN A 435 -10.81 -0.43 6.36
C GLN A 435 -11.09 -0.35 7.86
N SER A 436 -10.34 0.47 8.61
CA SER A 436 -10.53 0.62 10.06
C SER A 436 -11.92 1.19 10.38
N ALA A 437 -12.34 2.24 9.67
CA ALA A 437 -13.62 2.90 9.89
C ALA A 437 -14.82 1.99 9.55
N ILE A 438 -14.69 1.19 8.49
CA ILE A 438 -15.65 0.14 8.10
C ILE A 438 -15.75 -0.92 9.21
N GLN A 439 -14.60 -1.45 9.68
CA GLN A 439 -14.56 -2.48 10.71
C GLN A 439 -15.11 -1.96 12.05
N GLN A 440 -14.79 -0.73 12.45
CA GLN A 440 -15.33 -0.08 13.64
C GLN A 440 -16.85 0.09 13.55
N THR A 441 -17.35 0.63 12.43
CA THR A 441 -18.80 0.79 12.21
C THR A 441 -19.54 -0.56 12.17
N PHE A 442 -18.91 -1.62 11.66
CA PHE A 442 -19.43 -2.99 11.73
C PHE A 442 -19.41 -3.56 13.16
N ASN A 443 -18.33 -3.36 13.92
CA ASN A 443 -18.20 -3.87 15.30
C ASN A 443 -19.28 -3.30 16.23
N TYR A 444 -19.73 -2.06 15.99
CA TYR A 444 -20.81 -1.39 16.71
C TYR A 444 -22.21 -1.70 16.15
N ASN A 445 -22.34 -2.46 15.05
CA ASN A 445 -23.64 -2.81 14.50
C ASN A 445 -24.31 -3.93 15.31
N GLU A 446 -25.56 -3.71 15.72
CA GLU A 446 -26.40 -4.67 16.46
C GLU A 446 -26.54 -6.05 15.76
N ASN A 447 -26.30 -6.09 14.44
CA ASN A 447 -26.47 -7.28 13.60
C ASN A 447 -25.15 -7.96 13.20
N ARG A 448 -24.01 -7.54 13.78
CA ARG A 448 -22.67 -8.11 13.47
C ARG A 448 -22.61 -9.64 13.58
N GLU A 449 -23.41 -10.24 14.46
CA GLU A 449 -23.51 -11.70 14.67
C GLU A 449 -24.30 -12.42 13.57
N ARG A 450 -24.93 -11.70 12.64
CA ARG A 450 -25.78 -12.22 11.55
C ARG A 450 -25.33 -11.77 10.15
N THR A 451 -24.27 -10.97 10.07
CA THR A 451 -23.74 -10.44 8.81
C THR A 451 -22.25 -10.75 8.73
N HIS A 452 -21.84 -11.65 7.83
CA HIS A 452 -20.43 -11.92 7.60
C HIS A 452 -19.83 -10.81 6.71
N LEU A 453 -19.06 -9.90 7.31
CA LEU A 453 -18.30 -8.89 6.58
C LEU A 453 -17.05 -9.51 5.94
N ILE A 454 -16.90 -9.35 4.63
CA ILE A 454 -15.67 -9.61 3.89
C ILE A 454 -15.15 -8.26 3.41
N TYR A 455 -13.87 -7.97 3.64
CA TYR A 455 -13.22 -6.74 3.18
C TYR A 455 -12.07 -7.07 2.23
N THR A 456 -12.02 -6.39 1.09
CA THR A 456 -10.89 -6.40 0.14
C THR A 456 -10.56 -4.97 -0.30
N SER A 457 -9.40 -4.76 -0.91
CA SER A 457 -9.01 -3.46 -1.48
C SER A 457 -8.23 -3.67 -2.78
N MET A 458 -8.50 -2.84 -3.79
CA MET A 458 -7.96 -3.04 -5.14
C MET A 458 -6.47 -2.68 -5.28
N LEU A 459 -5.93 -1.87 -4.39
CA LEU A 459 -4.53 -1.45 -4.36
C LEU A 459 -4.08 -1.21 -2.93
N SER A 460 -2.81 -1.51 -2.63
CA SER A 460 -2.13 -1.00 -1.44
C SER A 460 -0.75 -0.44 -1.78
N ARG A 461 -0.28 0.49 -0.94
CA ARG A 461 1.10 0.99 -0.98
C ARG A 461 2.07 -0.15 -0.68
N GLU A 462 3.26 -0.07 -1.26
CA GLU A 462 4.37 -1.02 -1.04
C GLU A 462 4.02 -2.48 -1.42
N GLN A 463 2.93 -2.70 -2.16
CA GLN A 463 2.49 -4.00 -2.68
C GLN A 463 2.25 -3.92 -4.18
N SER A 464 2.33 -5.07 -4.86
CA SER A 464 2.00 -5.18 -6.28
C SER A 464 0.52 -4.87 -6.51
N GLY A 465 0.23 -4.02 -7.50
CA GLY A 465 -1.13 -3.68 -7.90
C GLY A 465 -1.83 -4.86 -8.57
N VAL A 466 -1.10 -5.65 -9.37
CA VAL A 466 -1.63 -6.90 -9.94
C VAL A 466 -1.94 -7.91 -8.84
N ARG A 467 -1.05 -8.06 -7.84
CA ARG A 467 -1.28 -8.97 -6.71
C ARG A 467 -2.52 -8.56 -5.90
N THR A 468 -2.61 -7.30 -5.47
CA THR A 468 -3.72 -6.82 -4.63
C THR A 468 -5.07 -6.88 -5.35
N ALA A 469 -5.12 -6.59 -6.64
CA ALA A 469 -6.33 -6.78 -7.44
C ALA A 469 -6.73 -8.27 -7.59
N LEU A 470 -5.78 -9.20 -7.70
CA LEU A 470 -6.06 -10.64 -7.72
C LEU A 470 -6.50 -11.17 -6.35
N GLU A 471 -5.86 -10.74 -5.26
CA GLU A 471 -6.28 -11.08 -3.89
C GLU A 471 -7.69 -10.54 -3.57
N ALA A 472 -8.08 -9.40 -4.15
CA ALA A 472 -9.46 -8.92 -4.09
C ALA A 472 -10.43 -9.83 -4.84
N MET A 473 -10.04 -10.36 -6.01
CA MET A 473 -10.83 -11.32 -6.80
C MET A 473 -10.98 -12.70 -6.14
N ASP A 474 -9.94 -13.20 -5.46
CA ASP A 474 -10.03 -14.43 -4.67
C ASP A 474 -11.10 -14.32 -3.56
N GLY A 475 -11.32 -13.12 -3.03
CA GLY A 475 -12.42 -12.81 -2.11
C GLY A 475 -13.82 -12.98 -2.73
N TYR A 476 -13.99 -12.65 -4.01
CA TYR A 476 -15.25 -12.88 -4.74
C TYR A 476 -15.47 -14.36 -5.08
N TRP A 477 -14.39 -15.13 -5.26
CA TRP A 477 -14.45 -16.56 -5.59
C TRP A 477 -14.64 -17.46 -4.35
N SER A 478 -14.14 -17.02 -3.18
CA SER A 478 -14.14 -17.81 -1.94
C SER A 478 -15.43 -17.68 -1.10
N ALA A 479 -16.23 -16.64 -1.36
CA ALA A 479 -17.44 -16.29 -0.62
C ALA A 479 -18.65 -17.17 -0.97
#